data_AF-A0A532D5W8-F1
#
_entry.id   AF-A0A532D5W8-F1
#
_cell.length_a   1.000
_cell.length_b   1.000
_cell.length_c   1.000
_cell.angle_alpha   90.00
_cell.angle_beta   90.00
_cell.angle_gamma   90.00
#
_symmetry.space_group_name_H-M   'P 1'
#
loop_
_entity.id
_entity.type
_entity.pdbx_description
1 polymer ?
#
loop_
_entity_poly.entity_id
_entity_poly.type
_entity_poly.pdbx_seq_one_letter_code
_entity_poly.pdbx_strand_id
1 'polypeptide(L)'
;MANYYTSFSTHIKYRNREEQLWLLAQLDAQDTSADDDGPYCNYEDDPKEQAVWVYTEESGNVDGVADLVARFQTRFTIPTPWILEWANTCSSPRLDSFSGGAMAVYKGNSHTIWPHGLAERWIKQQERKAQKTRTRALNVTPSPRNGP
;
A
#
# COMPACT_ATOMS: atom_id res chain seq x y z
N MET A 1 23.42 13.82 -9.07
CA MET A 1 22.60 12.60 -9.14
C MET A 1 21.59 12.68 -8.00
N ALA A 2 20.34 12.31 -8.22
CA ALA A 2 19.34 12.30 -7.15
C ALA A 2 19.10 10.85 -6.73
N ASN A 3 18.93 10.61 -5.44
CA ASN A 3 18.67 9.30 -4.88
C ASN A 3 17.19 9.18 -4.57
N TYR A 4 16.63 8.01 -4.86
CA TYR A 4 15.25 7.66 -4.56
C TYR A 4 15.25 6.70 -3.39
N TYR A 5 14.32 6.90 -2.46
CA TYR A 5 14.21 6.11 -1.26
C TYR A 5 12.79 5.57 -1.11
N THR A 6 12.69 4.31 -0.71
CA THR A 6 11.43 3.70 -0.29
C THR A 6 11.54 3.32 1.18
N SER A 7 10.79 4.03 2.02
CA SER A 7 10.84 3.88 3.47
C SER A 7 9.50 3.41 4.01
N PHE A 8 9.54 2.41 4.89
CA PHE A 8 8.41 1.96 5.68
C PHE A 8 8.87 1.44 7.05
N SER A 9 7.93 1.31 7.98
CA SER A 9 8.17 0.74 9.29
C SER A 9 6.86 0.19 9.84
N THR A 10 6.80 -1.11 10.12
CA THR A 10 5.58 -1.76 10.60
C THR A 10 5.88 -3.05 11.36
N HIS A 11 4.89 -3.55 12.09
CA HIS A 11 4.99 -4.78 12.86
C HIS A 11 4.23 -5.92 12.18
N ILE A 12 4.81 -7.10 12.18
CA ILE A 12 4.14 -8.37 11.87
C ILE A 12 3.93 -9.10 13.21
N LYS A 13 2.70 -9.11 13.72
CA LYS A 13 2.35 -9.78 14.98
C LYS A 13 2.34 -11.30 14.79
N TYR A 14 2.83 -12.02 15.79
CA TYR A 14 2.75 -13.49 15.90
C TYR A 14 2.08 -13.90 17.20
N ARG A 15 1.52 -15.11 17.26
CA ARG A 15 0.77 -15.61 18.43
C ARG A 15 1.56 -16.59 19.29
N ASN A 16 2.56 -17.24 18.72
CA ASN A 16 3.32 -18.30 19.37
C ASN A 16 4.73 -18.43 18.77
N ARG A 17 5.54 -19.29 19.39
CA ARG A 17 6.94 -19.50 18.99
C ARG A 17 7.11 -20.12 17.60
N GLU A 18 6.17 -20.97 17.15
CA GLU A 18 6.24 -21.55 15.80
C GLU A 18 6.08 -20.47 14.73
N GLU A 19 5.08 -19.60 14.90
CA GLU A 19 4.84 -18.45 14.01
C GLU A 19 6.03 -17.49 13.97
N GLN A 20 6.58 -17.17 15.13
CA GLN A 20 7.76 -16.31 15.25
C GLN A 20 8.96 -16.91 14.51
N LEU A 21 9.30 -18.17 14.79
CA LEU A 21 10.44 -18.85 14.15
C LEU A 21 10.26 -18.94 12.63
N TRP A 22 9.04 -19.18 12.17
CA TRP A 22 8.75 -19.20 10.74
C TRP A 22 8.98 -17.83 10.10
N LEU A 23 8.51 -16.74 10.72
CA LEU A 23 8.73 -15.38 10.20
C LEU A 23 10.22 -15.05 10.11
N LEU A 24 10.97 -15.28 11.19
CA LEU A 24 12.41 -15.02 11.23
C LEU A 24 13.15 -15.84 10.17
N ALA A 25 12.83 -17.12 10.01
CA ALA A 25 13.45 -17.97 8.99
C ALA A 25 13.13 -17.49 7.55
N GLN A 26 11.93 -16.95 7.29
CA GLN A 26 11.60 -16.39 5.98
C GLN A 26 12.33 -15.06 5.72
N LEU A 27 12.49 -14.23 6.75
CA LEU A 27 13.24 -12.98 6.66
C LEU A 27 14.75 -13.21 6.53
N ASP A 28 15.30 -14.24 7.16
CA ASP A 28 16.70 -14.64 6.94
C ASP A 28 16.95 -15.15 5.52
N ALA A 29 15.98 -15.84 4.92
CA ALA A 29 16.09 -16.39 3.58
C ALA A 29 15.91 -15.34 2.46
N GLN A 30 15.54 -14.10 2.79
CA GLN A 30 15.23 -13.06 1.79
C GLN A 30 16.44 -12.63 0.96
N ASP A 31 17.67 -12.88 1.44
CA ASP A 31 18.94 -12.46 0.82
C ASP A 31 19.51 -13.48 -0.19
N THR A 32 18.79 -14.59 -0.46
CA THR A 32 19.31 -15.73 -1.25
C THR A 32 18.70 -15.86 -2.65
N SER A 33 17.81 -14.97 -3.09
CA SER A 33 17.35 -14.95 -4.49
C SER A 33 18.44 -14.35 -5.37
N ALA A 34 18.92 -15.12 -6.35
CA ALA A 34 20.09 -14.83 -7.20
C ALA A 34 19.95 -13.63 -8.17
N ASP A 35 18.95 -12.79 -7.97
CA ASP A 35 18.70 -11.56 -8.73
C ASP A 35 18.98 -10.37 -7.81
N ASP A 36 19.84 -9.45 -8.29
CA ASP A 36 20.59 -8.34 -7.66
C ASP A 36 19.78 -7.28 -6.87
N ASP A 37 18.56 -7.58 -6.41
CA ASP A 37 17.60 -6.62 -5.83
C ASP A 37 17.65 -6.46 -4.30
N GLY A 38 18.56 -7.17 -3.62
CA GLY A 38 18.78 -7.05 -2.17
C GLY A 38 17.60 -7.53 -1.30
N PRO A 39 17.72 -7.45 0.05
CA PRO A 39 16.67 -7.89 0.96
C PRO A 39 15.40 -7.02 0.83
N TYR A 40 14.24 -7.61 1.11
CA TYR A 40 12.98 -6.87 1.08
C TYR A 40 12.92 -5.78 2.15
N CYS A 41 13.43 -6.08 3.34
CA CYS A 41 13.49 -5.18 4.48
C CYS A 41 14.55 -5.57 5.51
N ASN A 42 14.91 -4.60 6.35
CA ASN A 42 15.53 -4.88 7.63
C ASN A 42 14.46 -5.36 8.62
N TYR A 43 14.89 -6.14 9.62
CA TYR A 43 13.97 -6.62 10.64
C TYR A 43 14.65 -6.80 12.00
N GLU A 44 13.85 -6.67 13.06
CA GLU A 44 14.24 -6.97 14.44
C GLU A 44 13.10 -7.73 15.13
N ASP A 45 13.43 -8.75 15.92
CA ASP A 45 12.43 -9.41 16.77
C ASP A 45 12.10 -8.51 17.97
N ASP A 46 10.81 -8.26 18.21
CA ASP A 46 10.31 -7.56 19.39
C ASP A 46 9.42 -8.50 20.23
N PRO A 47 10.02 -9.30 21.13
CA PRO A 47 9.28 -10.19 22.01
C PRO A 47 8.31 -9.49 22.96
N LYS A 48 8.54 -8.21 23.31
CA LYS A 48 7.66 -7.47 24.22
C LYS A 48 6.32 -7.19 23.55
N GLU A 49 6.36 -6.92 22.27
CA GLU A 49 5.21 -6.64 21.42
C GLU A 49 4.63 -7.90 20.76
N GLN A 50 5.24 -9.07 20.96
CA GLN A 50 4.92 -10.32 20.24
C GLN A 50 4.89 -10.09 18.73
N ALA A 51 5.94 -9.45 18.22
CA ALA A 51 6.00 -8.95 16.86
C ALA A 51 7.40 -9.08 16.28
N VAL A 52 7.48 -9.14 14.95
CA VAL A 52 8.71 -8.82 14.22
C VAL A 52 8.53 -7.42 13.67
N TRP A 53 9.43 -6.51 14.03
CA TRP A 53 9.50 -5.17 13.45
C TRP A 53 10.20 -5.27 12.10
N VAL A 54 9.56 -4.78 11.04
CA VAL A 54 10.13 -4.72 9.68
C VAL A 54 10.19 -3.27 9.21
N TYR A 55 11.33 -2.85 8.66
CA TYR A 55 11.56 -1.46 8.28
C TYR A 55 12.59 -1.32 7.18
N THR A 56 12.60 -0.16 6.52
CA THR A 56 13.59 0.20 5.49
C THR A 56 13.96 1.66 5.58
N GLU A 57 15.24 1.94 5.34
CA GLU A 57 15.76 3.32 5.31
C GLU A 57 16.01 3.78 3.87
N GLU A 58 16.57 2.91 3.01
CA GLU A 58 17.02 3.30 1.67
C GLU A 58 16.23 2.64 0.53
N SER A 59 16.24 1.31 0.44
CA SER A 59 15.59 0.56 -0.64
C SER A 59 14.79 -0.60 -0.04
N GLY A 60 13.47 -0.53 -0.14
CA GLY A 60 12.56 -1.52 0.44
C GLY A 60 11.65 -2.15 -0.60
N ASN A 61 11.49 -3.47 -0.57
CA ASN A 61 10.56 -4.18 -1.43
C ASN A 61 9.23 -4.41 -0.69
N VAL A 62 8.31 -3.47 -0.86
CA VAL A 62 6.97 -3.53 -0.24
C VAL A 62 6.20 -4.78 -0.68
N ASP A 63 6.31 -5.18 -1.94
CA ASP A 63 5.63 -6.36 -2.48
C ASP A 63 6.19 -7.65 -1.88
N GLY A 64 7.51 -7.75 -1.71
CA GLY A 64 8.17 -8.87 -1.06
C GLY A 64 7.72 -9.05 0.40
N VAL A 65 7.60 -7.95 1.16
CA VAL A 65 7.05 -7.99 2.53
C VAL A 65 5.58 -8.40 2.51
N ALA A 66 4.78 -7.88 1.58
CA ALA A 66 3.36 -8.21 1.46
C ALA A 66 3.15 -9.70 1.14
N ASP A 67 3.95 -10.26 0.25
CA ASP A 67 3.94 -11.67 -0.12
C ASP A 67 4.36 -12.56 1.05
N LEU A 68 5.36 -12.14 1.83
CA LEU A 68 5.75 -12.83 3.07
C LEU A 68 4.58 -12.88 4.06
N VAL A 69 3.88 -11.75 4.27
CA VAL A 69 2.71 -11.70 5.15
C VAL A 69 1.55 -12.52 4.59
N ALA A 70 1.35 -12.54 3.27
CA ALA A 70 0.32 -13.35 2.64
C ALA A 70 0.57 -14.85 2.85
N ARG A 71 1.81 -15.31 2.66
CA ARG A 71 2.23 -16.69 2.97
C ARG A 71 2.06 -17.00 4.45
N PHE A 72 2.43 -16.07 5.34
CA PHE A 72 2.25 -16.21 6.79
C PHE A 72 0.77 -16.42 7.16
N GLN A 73 -0.11 -15.54 6.67
CA GLN A 73 -1.55 -15.63 6.94
C GLN A 73 -2.15 -16.95 6.42
N THR A 74 -1.70 -17.41 5.25
CA THR A 74 -2.15 -18.67 4.65
C THR A 74 -1.65 -19.87 5.47
N ARG A 75 -0.37 -19.90 5.84
CA ARG A 75 0.27 -21.02 6.55
C ARG A 75 -0.28 -21.24 7.96
N PHE A 76 -0.64 -20.17 8.66
CA PHE A 76 -1.12 -20.22 10.05
C PHE A 76 -2.59 -19.87 10.23
N THR A 77 -3.32 -19.68 9.13
CA THR A 77 -4.74 -19.30 9.11
C THR A 77 -4.99 -18.06 9.98
N ILE A 78 -4.19 -17.01 9.76
CA ILE A 78 -4.29 -15.76 10.51
C ILE A 78 -5.54 -14.99 10.04
N PRO A 79 -6.50 -14.68 10.93
CA PRO A 79 -7.75 -14.03 10.54
C PRO A 79 -7.66 -12.49 10.56
N THR A 80 -6.59 -11.93 11.12
CA THR A 80 -6.42 -10.49 11.30
C THR A 80 -5.87 -9.84 10.03
N PRO A 81 -6.44 -8.72 9.55
CA PRO A 81 -5.86 -7.97 8.46
C PRO A 81 -4.53 -7.33 8.90
N TRP A 82 -3.66 -7.10 7.93
CA TRP A 82 -2.38 -6.42 8.13
C TRP A 82 -2.23 -5.29 7.11
N ILE A 83 -1.63 -4.18 7.52
CA ILE A 83 -1.45 -2.99 6.68
C ILE A 83 0.00 -2.50 6.84
N LEU A 84 0.60 -2.13 5.72
CA LEU A 84 1.88 -1.42 5.63
C LEU A 84 1.66 -0.13 4.86
N GLU A 85 2.17 0.97 5.39
CA GLU A 85 2.26 2.25 4.69
C GLU A 85 3.71 2.52 4.32
N TRP A 86 3.95 3.05 3.12
CA TRP A 86 5.30 3.43 2.67
C TRP A 86 5.29 4.83 2.07
N ALA A 87 6.47 5.43 2.10
CA ALA A 87 6.75 6.70 1.45
C ALA A 87 7.86 6.51 0.41
N ASN A 88 7.66 7.08 -0.77
CA ASN A 88 8.69 7.22 -1.79
C ASN A 88 9.19 8.67 -1.76
N THR A 89 10.47 8.85 -1.47
CA THR A 89 11.09 10.18 -1.35
C THR A 89 12.28 10.31 -2.29
N CYS A 90 12.71 11.56 -2.52
CA CYS A 90 13.83 11.87 -3.40
C CYS A 90 14.74 12.92 -2.75
N SER A 91 16.06 12.76 -2.89
CA SER A 91 17.05 13.69 -2.32
C SER A 91 17.07 15.06 -2.99
N SER A 92 16.29 15.28 -4.06
CA SER A 92 16.19 16.56 -4.76
C SER A 92 14.79 16.78 -5.33
N PRO A 93 14.24 18.00 -5.30
CA PRO A 93 12.93 18.29 -5.88
C PRO A 93 12.88 17.97 -7.37
N ARG A 94 12.01 17.03 -7.75
CA ARG A 94 11.80 16.59 -9.13
C ARG A 94 10.32 16.27 -9.32
N LEU A 95 9.83 16.49 -10.54
CA LEU A 95 8.47 16.10 -10.91
C LEU A 95 8.29 14.60 -10.66
N ASP A 96 7.12 14.25 -10.11
CA ASP A 96 6.69 12.87 -9.86
C ASP A 96 7.65 12.02 -9.01
N SER A 97 8.54 12.65 -8.25
CA SER A 97 9.55 11.97 -7.44
C SER A 97 9.16 11.77 -5.97
N PHE A 98 7.97 12.21 -5.59
CA PHE A 98 7.38 11.99 -4.26
C PHE A 98 6.07 11.23 -4.41
N SER A 99 5.94 10.15 -3.67
CA SER A 99 4.79 9.25 -3.73
C SER A 99 4.72 8.44 -2.44
N GLY A 100 3.87 7.42 -2.42
CA GLY A 100 3.69 6.49 -1.32
C GLY A 100 2.41 5.72 -1.53
N GLY A 101 2.03 4.95 -0.53
CA GLY A 101 0.77 4.23 -0.55
C GLY A 101 0.61 3.36 0.67
N ALA A 102 -0.43 2.53 0.60
CA ALA A 102 -0.71 1.53 1.61
C ALA A 102 -0.90 0.16 0.96
N MET A 103 -0.44 -0.89 1.63
CA MET A 103 -0.53 -2.27 1.21
C MET A 103 -1.34 -3.00 2.27
N ALA A 104 -2.48 -3.55 1.88
CA ALA A 104 -3.33 -4.34 2.76
C ALA A 104 -3.19 -5.82 2.44
N VAL A 105 -3.04 -6.67 3.45
CA VAL A 105 -2.99 -8.12 3.31
C VAL A 105 -4.06 -8.78 4.18
N TYR A 106 -4.92 -9.58 3.55
CA TYR A 106 -6.00 -10.29 4.23
C TYR A 106 -6.24 -11.68 3.63
N LYS A 107 -6.21 -12.70 4.49
CA LYS A 107 -6.37 -14.12 4.13
C LYS A 107 -5.49 -14.53 2.94
N GLY A 108 -4.23 -14.11 2.94
CA GLY A 108 -3.29 -14.44 1.88
C GLY A 108 -3.44 -13.66 0.57
N ASN A 109 -4.32 -12.65 0.53
CA ASN A 109 -4.46 -11.77 -0.62
C ASN A 109 -3.92 -10.38 -0.27
N SER A 110 -3.05 -9.84 -1.13
CA SER A 110 -2.52 -8.48 -1.03
C SER A 110 -3.30 -7.52 -1.93
N HIS A 111 -3.39 -6.25 -1.51
CA HIS A 111 -3.99 -5.18 -2.28
C HIS A 111 -3.27 -3.86 -2.05
N THR A 112 -2.73 -3.31 -3.13
CA THR A 112 -2.00 -2.03 -3.14
C THR A 112 -2.96 -0.85 -3.36
N ILE A 113 -2.83 0.15 -2.50
CA ILE A 113 -3.63 1.38 -2.52
C ILE A 113 -2.74 2.55 -2.90
N TRP A 114 -2.95 3.07 -4.11
CA TRP A 114 -2.24 4.25 -4.61
C TRP A 114 -3.05 5.53 -4.36
N PRO A 115 -2.47 6.55 -3.70
CA PRO A 115 -3.12 7.84 -3.47
C PRO A 115 -3.57 8.53 -4.78
N HIS A 116 -2.77 8.42 -5.85
CA HIS A 116 -3.10 8.98 -7.16
C HIS A 116 -4.41 8.39 -7.71
N GLY A 117 -4.55 7.06 -7.70
CA GLY A 117 -5.78 6.40 -8.18
C GLY A 117 -7.01 6.74 -7.32
N LEU A 118 -6.83 6.99 -6.02
CA LEU A 118 -7.90 7.52 -5.16
C LEU A 118 -8.32 8.93 -5.60
N ALA A 119 -7.36 9.81 -5.87
CA ALA A 119 -7.62 11.16 -6.34
C ALA A 119 -8.35 11.16 -7.70
N GLU A 120 -7.91 10.35 -8.66
CA GLU A 120 -8.60 10.20 -9.95
C GLU A 120 -10.05 9.75 -9.81
N ARG A 121 -10.32 8.77 -8.93
CA ARG A 121 -11.68 8.32 -8.65
C ARG A 121 -12.53 9.44 -8.08
N TRP A 122 -11.98 10.23 -7.17
CA TRP A 122 -12.68 11.38 -6.61
C TRP A 122 -12.96 12.45 -7.68
N ILE A 123 -12.00 12.77 -8.55
CA ILE A 123 -12.18 13.73 -9.66
C ILE A 123 -13.32 13.26 -10.57
N LYS A 124 -13.30 12.00 -11.02
CA LYS A 124 -14.36 11.41 -11.87
C LYS A 124 -15.75 11.51 -11.22
N GLN A 125 -15.83 11.41 -9.89
CA GLN A 125 -17.09 11.60 -9.18
C GLN A 125 -17.57 13.06 -9.24
N GLN A 126 -16.68 14.04 -9.15
CA GLN A 126 -17.04 15.46 -9.25
C GLN A 126 -17.50 15.82 -10.66
N GLU A 127 -16.82 15.33 -11.70
CA GLU A 127 -17.21 15.56 -13.10
C GLU A 127 -18.63 15.03 -13.39
N ARG A 128 -18.94 13.83 -12.89
CA ARG A 128 -20.28 13.24 -13.01
C ARG A 128 -21.34 14.09 -12.32
N LYS A 129 -21.02 14.68 -11.15
CA LYS A 129 -21.95 15.58 -10.45
C LYS A 129 -22.18 16.86 -11.25
N ALA A 130 -21.12 17.49 -11.76
CA ALA A 130 -21.20 18.70 -12.57
C ALA A 130 -22.04 18.49 -13.84
N GLN A 131 -21.85 17.36 -14.53
CA GLN A 131 -22.61 17.03 -15.74
C GLN A 131 -24.10 16.82 -15.45
N LYS A 132 -24.45 16.15 -14.34
CA LYS A 132 -25.85 15.99 -13.92
C LYS A 132 -26.51 17.34 -13.62
N THR A 133 -25.81 18.23 -12.91
CA THR A 133 -26.30 19.59 -12.63
C THR A 133 -26.52 20.38 -13.91
N ARG A 134 -25.58 20.33 -14.86
CA ARG A 134 -25.69 21.01 -16.16
C ARG A 134 -26.85 20.49 -16.99
N THR A 135 -27.04 19.17 -17.04
CA THR A 135 -28.15 18.53 -17.77
C THR A 135 -29.50 18.90 -17.15
N ARG A 136 -29.59 18.95 -15.82
CA ARG A 136 -30.80 19.39 -15.11
C ARG A 136 -31.13 20.86 -15.39
N ALA A 137 -30.12 21.74 -15.44
CA ALA A 137 -30.32 23.16 -15.76
C ALA A 137 -30.83 23.38 -17.19
N LEU A 138 -30.31 22.63 -18.16
CA LEU A 138 -30.76 22.68 -19.57
C LEU A 138 -32.20 22.18 -19.74
N ASN A 139 -32.63 21.19 -18.95
CA ASN A 139 -33.99 20.64 -19.04
C ASN A 139 -35.06 21.48 -18.32
N VAL A 140 -34.67 22.52 -17.57
CA VAL A 140 -35.60 23.42 -16.84
C VAL A 140 -35.88 24.71 -17.62
N THR A 141 -35.27 24.90 -18.81
CA THR A 141 -35.57 26.06 -19.65
C THR A 141 -37.02 25.96 -20.16
N PRO A 142 -37.91 26.95 -19.91
CA PRO A 142 -39.31 26.85 -20.30
C PRO A 142 -39.44 26.86 -21.82
N SER A 143 -40.25 25.96 -22.37
CA SER A 143 -40.70 26.04 -23.76
C SER A 143 -41.31 27.43 -24.00
N PRO A 144 -40.96 28.13 -25.10
CA PRO A 144 -41.61 29.40 -25.41
C PRO A 144 -43.11 29.13 -25.49
N ARG A 145 -43.88 29.82 -24.64
CA ARG A 145 -45.34 29.80 -24.73
C ARG A 145 -45.70 30.32 -26.11
N ASN A 146 -46.35 29.49 -26.92
CA ASN A 146 -47.04 29.95 -28.11
C ASN A 146 -48.05 31.02 -27.67
N GLY A 147 -47.74 32.27 -28.01
CA GLY A 147 -48.65 33.41 -27.88
C GLY A 147 -49.72 33.40 -28.97
N PRO A 148 -50.71 34.28 -28.83
CA PRO A 148 -52.15 34.04 -28.97
C PRO A 148 -52.66 33.60 -30.34
#